data_AF-A0A9W8Q692-F1
#
_entry.id   AF-A0A9W8Q692-F1
#
_cell.length_a   1.000
_cell.length_b   1.000
_cell.length_c   1.000
_cell.angle_alpha   90.00
_cell.angle_beta   90.00
_cell.angle_gamma   90.00
#
_symmetry.space_group_name_H-M   'P 1'
#
loop_
_entity.id
_entity.type
_entity.pdbx_description
1 polymer ?
#
loop_
_entity_poly.entity_id
_entity_poly.type
_entity_poly.pdbx_seq_one_letter_code
_entity_poly.pdbx_strand_id
1 'polypeptide(L)'
;MPSRPGSGSESGAPSSDGPADVRPEVAQNGHVTRKKAWASRARTGCKTCRAHKPVVVDVDPPYWDYMQAVRFYYSCVREFRPRQFGVVHSPAFNDDTHPANFVGRQLAHYIKLQSLKRGTLLQPGQVAGFSALWSSYANNMLELIELINFFIRGGRLGGRNYIYSCLFTLMRLDLPAHWSLWHAHIRGSIAYVNSLGGATAMLESGRWYGPPLGFTRLLSEAIMFSTTTPARMLITDYNHFADQEMRAILLGEHDCDLPAPLDLRMAIFHINRLRHKATIKPPIVALTALVHRQLDEIEAADVDDWSAQNPSGKTEWEDCFSEPVPC
;
A
#
# COMPACT_ATOMS: atom_id res chain seq x y z
N MET A 1 49.44 -36.51 22.41
CA MET A 1 50.51 -37.53 22.53
C MET A 1 49.85 -38.91 22.44
N PRO A 2 50.53 -39.89 21.82
CA PRO A 2 50.16 -40.60 20.57
C PRO A 2 49.39 -41.92 20.85
N SER A 3 48.85 -42.70 19.90
CA SER A 3 49.53 -43.37 18.78
C SER A 3 48.53 -44.10 17.85
N ARG A 4 48.84 -44.12 16.55
CA ARG A 4 48.44 -45.16 15.56
C ARG A 4 49.33 -46.41 15.78
N PRO A 5 48.95 -47.64 15.38
CA PRO A 5 48.96 -48.12 13.97
C PRO A 5 47.74 -49.04 13.67
N GLY A 6 47.42 -49.63 12.50
CA GLY A 6 48.08 -49.89 11.21
C GLY A 6 47.77 -51.34 10.75
N SER A 7 47.56 -51.55 9.44
CA SER A 7 47.48 -52.83 8.67
C SER A 7 46.23 -53.73 8.86
N GLY A 8 45.65 -54.44 7.88
CA GLY A 8 45.92 -54.72 6.45
C GLY A 8 45.18 -56.03 6.09
N SER A 9 44.29 -56.03 5.09
CA SER A 9 44.36 -56.86 3.85
C SER A 9 43.44 -58.10 3.78
N GLU A 10 42.61 -58.13 2.72
CA GLU A 10 42.28 -59.26 1.80
C GLU A 10 41.66 -60.54 2.39
N SER A 11 40.74 -61.29 1.77
CA SER A 11 40.22 -61.44 0.40
C SER A 11 39.11 -62.51 0.45
N GLY A 12 38.26 -62.61 -0.58
CA GLY A 12 37.51 -63.86 -0.84
C GLY A 12 36.08 -63.70 -1.35
N ALA A 13 35.91 -63.59 -2.67
CA ALA A 13 34.74 -64.12 -3.37
C ALA A 13 35.05 -65.56 -3.82
N PRO A 14 34.05 -66.41 -4.13
CA PRO A 14 33.65 -66.48 -5.54
C PRO A 14 32.16 -66.75 -5.83
N SER A 15 31.89 -66.67 -7.13
CA SER A 15 30.66 -66.66 -7.93
C SER A 15 30.00 -68.04 -8.16
N SER A 16 28.71 -68.03 -8.51
CA SER A 16 28.00 -68.90 -9.49
C SER A 16 26.48 -68.58 -9.39
N ASP A 17 25.60 -68.61 -10.38
CA ASP A 17 25.59 -68.67 -11.85
C ASP A 17 24.16 -68.18 -12.26
N GLY A 18 23.99 -67.51 -13.41
CA GLY A 18 22.68 -67.05 -13.91
C GLY A 18 21.87 -68.15 -14.62
N PRO A 19 20.99 -67.85 -15.59
CA PRO A 19 20.20 -66.63 -15.85
C PRO A 19 18.71 -66.93 -16.14
N ALA A 20 17.83 -65.91 -16.14
CA ALA A 20 16.61 -65.94 -16.96
C ALA A 20 16.11 -64.53 -17.26
N ASP A 21 16.10 -64.24 -18.55
CA ASP A 21 15.71 -63.04 -19.26
C ASP A 21 14.17 -62.91 -19.32
N VAL A 22 13.59 -61.87 -18.71
CA VAL A 22 12.23 -61.39 -19.01
C VAL A 22 12.17 -59.87 -18.79
N ARG A 23 12.22 -59.11 -19.88
CA ARG A 23 11.68 -57.75 -19.98
C ARG A 23 10.15 -57.80 -19.79
N PRO A 24 9.53 -56.81 -19.12
CA PRO A 24 8.98 -55.70 -19.91
C PRO A 24 9.02 -54.31 -19.26
N GLU A 25 8.90 -53.34 -20.16
CA GLU A 25 8.33 -51.99 -20.00
C GLU A 25 8.87 -51.03 -18.95
N VAL A 26 9.80 -50.22 -19.47
CA VAL A 26 10.13 -48.87 -19.02
C VAL A 26 8.88 -47.98 -19.02
N ALA A 27 8.25 -47.82 -17.86
CA ALA A 27 7.40 -46.66 -17.60
C ALA A 27 8.29 -45.48 -17.20
N GLN A 28 8.77 -44.74 -18.21
CA GLN A 28 9.33 -43.40 -18.03
C GLN A 28 8.23 -42.49 -17.46
N ASN A 29 8.11 -42.42 -16.13
CA ASN A 29 7.49 -41.27 -15.49
C ASN A 29 8.46 -40.10 -15.61
N GLY A 30 8.39 -39.45 -16.79
CA GLY A 30 9.06 -38.20 -17.08
C GLY A 30 8.74 -37.21 -15.97
N HIS A 31 9.78 -36.84 -15.23
CA HIS A 31 9.77 -35.74 -14.28
C HIS A 31 9.55 -34.45 -15.08
N VAL A 32 8.28 -34.15 -15.41
CA VAL A 32 7.90 -32.87 -16.02
C VAL A 32 8.16 -31.81 -14.96
N THR A 33 9.34 -31.21 -15.03
CA THR A 33 9.62 -29.95 -14.38
C THR A 33 8.64 -28.94 -14.96
N ARG A 34 7.51 -28.75 -14.27
CA ARG A 34 6.56 -27.68 -14.54
C ARG A 34 7.28 -26.37 -14.31
N LYS A 35 8.00 -25.90 -15.32
CA LYS A 35 8.50 -24.53 -15.39
C LYS A 35 7.26 -23.65 -15.27
N LYS A 36 7.06 -23.04 -14.10
CA LYS A 36 6.08 -21.99 -13.91
C LYS A 36 6.52 -20.84 -14.82
N ALA A 37 6.02 -20.84 -16.05
CA ALA A 37 6.05 -19.67 -16.89
C ALA A 37 5.25 -18.61 -16.14
N TRP A 38 5.96 -17.68 -15.51
CA TRP A 38 5.35 -16.43 -15.08
C TRP A 38 4.77 -15.81 -16.35
N ALA A 39 3.47 -15.55 -16.34
CA ALA A 39 2.80 -14.86 -17.43
C ALA A 39 3.65 -13.64 -17.80
N SER A 40 4.07 -13.56 -19.07
CA SER A 40 4.67 -12.34 -19.60
C SER A 40 3.78 -11.18 -19.20
N ARG A 41 4.35 -10.09 -18.67
CA ARG A 41 3.63 -8.84 -18.34
C ARG A 41 2.81 -8.37 -19.54
N ALA A 42 1.62 -8.91 -19.71
CA ALA A 42 0.62 -8.35 -20.59
C ALA A 42 0.28 -6.99 -19.99
N ARG A 43 0.27 -5.95 -20.81
CA ARG A 43 -0.22 -4.62 -20.43
C ARG A 43 -1.71 -4.77 -20.09
N THR A 44 -2.02 -5.13 -18.85
CA THR A 44 -3.36 -5.30 -18.31
C THR A 44 -3.98 -3.92 -18.07
N GLY A 45 -4.47 -3.33 -19.13
CA GLY A 45 -5.48 -2.28 -19.10
C GLY A 45 -6.44 -2.56 -20.25
N CYS A 46 -7.75 -2.52 -20.01
CA CYS A 46 -8.74 -2.70 -21.07
C CYS A 46 -8.59 -1.59 -22.12
N LYS A 47 -9.19 -1.78 -23.30
CA LYS A 47 -9.13 -0.80 -24.39
C LYS A 47 -9.58 0.59 -23.95
N THR A 48 -10.54 0.69 -23.03
CA THR A 48 -11.03 1.94 -22.43
C THR A 48 -9.96 2.63 -21.55
N CYS A 49 -9.24 1.89 -20.70
CA CYS A 49 -8.09 2.43 -19.95
C CYS A 49 -6.94 2.87 -20.87
N ARG A 50 -6.81 2.24 -22.05
CA ARG A 50 -5.81 2.61 -23.06
C ARG A 50 -6.27 3.80 -23.91
N ALA A 51 -7.59 3.99 -24.07
CA ALA A 51 -8.21 5.06 -24.86
C ALA A 51 -8.31 6.37 -24.07
N HIS A 52 -8.48 6.31 -22.75
CA HIS A 52 -8.23 7.44 -21.84
C HIS A 52 -6.73 7.74 -21.81
N LYS A 53 -6.24 8.41 -22.86
CA LYS A 53 -4.98 9.15 -22.74
C LYS A 53 -5.22 10.20 -21.67
N PRO A 54 -4.52 10.15 -20.52
CA PRO A 54 -4.59 11.26 -19.57
C PRO A 54 -4.30 12.53 -20.35
N VAL A 55 -5.14 13.56 -20.20
CA VAL A 55 -4.83 14.89 -20.74
C VAL A 55 -3.49 15.28 -20.12
N VAL A 56 -2.43 15.13 -20.91
CA VAL A 56 -1.07 15.46 -20.51
C VAL A 56 -0.99 16.97 -20.63
N VAL A 57 -1.33 17.67 -19.55
CA VAL A 57 -0.90 19.05 -19.44
C VAL A 57 0.62 19.00 -19.35
N ASP A 58 1.28 19.54 -20.36
CA ASP A 58 2.72 19.75 -20.37
C ASP A 58 3.02 20.88 -19.39
N VAL A 59 2.99 20.54 -18.09
CA VAL A 59 3.43 21.45 -17.05
C VAL A 59 4.94 21.34 -17.00
N ASP A 60 5.58 22.24 -17.73
CA ASP A 60 7.01 22.50 -17.65
C ASP A 60 7.34 22.98 -16.22
N PRO A 61 8.18 22.31 -15.40
CA PRO A 61 8.62 22.88 -14.14
C PRO A 61 10.03 23.46 -14.31
N PRO A 62 10.30 24.63 -13.70
CA PRO A 62 10.42 24.57 -12.25
C PRO A 62 10.01 25.80 -11.42
N TYR A 63 9.88 25.54 -10.11
CA TYR A 63 9.34 26.38 -9.05
C TYR A 63 7.81 26.39 -9.00
N TRP A 64 7.21 25.26 -8.62
CA TRP A 64 5.82 25.26 -8.19
C TRP A 64 5.67 26.04 -6.89
N ASP A 65 5.34 27.32 -7.03
CA ASP A 65 4.70 28.07 -5.98
C ASP A 65 3.28 27.51 -5.71
N TYR A 66 2.66 28.01 -4.65
CA TYR A 66 1.32 27.61 -4.25
C TYR A 66 0.28 27.77 -5.37
N MET A 67 0.33 28.86 -6.14
CA MET A 67 -0.65 29.14 -7.20
C MET A 67 -0.48 28.21 -8.40
N GLN A 68 0.74 27.84 -8.75
CA GLN A 68 1.01 26.83 -9.77
C GLN A 68 0.49 25.45 -9.34
N ALA A 69 0.68 25.09 -8.07
CA ALA A 69 0.10 23.86 -7.52
C ALA A 69 -1.44 23.90 -7.61
N VAL A 70 -2.08 25.05 -7.31
CA VAL A 70 -3.53 25.22 -7.42
C VAL A 70 -3.98 25.05 -8.87
N ARG A 71 -3.27 25.66 -9.81
CA ARG A 71 -3.56 25.54 -11.25
C ARG A 71 -3.46 24.08 -11.71
N PHE A 72 -2.38 23.38 -11.35
CA PHE A 72 -2.19 21.97 -11.67
C PHE A 72 -3.29 21.09 -11.07
N TYR A 73 -3.68 21.36 -9.84
CA TYR A 73 -4.76 20.64 -9.20
C TYR A 73 -6.07 20.73 -10.00
N TYR A 74 -6.45 21.94 -10.43
CA TYR A 74 -7.67 22.14 -11.21
C TYR A 74 -7.60 21.60 -12.63
N SER A 75 -6.43 21.68 -13.28
CA SER A 75 -6.26 21.24 -14.67
C SER A 75 -6.03 19.74 -14.82
N CYS A 76 -5.45 19.09 -13.81
CA CYS A 76 -5.06 17.68 -13.88
C CYS A 76 -5.71 16.86 -12.77
N VAL A 77 -5.39 17.14 -11.50
CA VAL A 77 -5.70 16.21 -10.39
C VAL A 77 -7.19 16.05 -10.17
N ARG A 78 -7.97 17.13 -10.29
CA ARG A 78 -9.41 17.12 -10.06
C ARG A 78 -10.16 16.14 -10.96
N GLU A 79 -9.74 15.99 -12.22
CA GLU A 79 -10.35 15.08 -13.19
C GLU A 79 -10.19 13.61 -12.78
N PHE A 80 -9.03 13.26 -12.20
CA PHE A 80 -8.72 11.90 -11.77
C PHE A 80 -9.29 11.54 -10.39
N ARG A 81 -9.99 12.47 -9.72
CA ARG A 81 -10.59 12.15 -8.43
C ARG A 81 -11.79 11.23 -8.66
N PRO A 82 -11.83 10.08 -7.98
CA PRO A 82 -12.92 9.13 -8.12
C PRO A 82 -14.23 9.82 -7.74
N ARG A 83 -15.16 9.85 -8.69
CA ARG A 83 -16.51 10.42 -8.53
C ARG A 83 -17.51 9.39 -7.98
N GLN A 84 -17.07 8.14 -7.86
CA GLN A 84 -17.90 6.96 -7.64
C GLN A 84 -18.19 6.71 -6.14
N PHE A 85 -17.36 7.24 -5.24
CA PHE A 85 -17.46 6.94 -3.81
C PHE A 85 -17.37 8.24 -3.00
N GLY A 86 -18.53 8.78 -2.62
CA GLY A 86 -18.67 9.94 -1.72
C GLY A 86 -18.62 11.32 -2.37
N VAL A 87 -18.91 12.35 -1.56
CA VAL A 87 -18.83 13.76 -1.96
C VAL A 87 -17.38 14.21 -1.91
N VAL A 88 -16.76 14.37 -3.07
CA VAL A 88 -15.39 14.88 -3.16
C VAL A 88 -15.39 16.39 -2.96
N HIS A 89 -15.19 16.84 -1.72
CA HIS A 89 -15.02 18.27 -1.44
C HIS A 89 -13.74 18.79 -2.12
N SER A 90 -13.84 19.96 -2.73
CA SER A 90 -12.66 20.71 -3.19
C SER A 90 -11.84 21.15 -1.96
N PRO A 91 -10.50 21.18 -2.04
CA PRO A 91 -9.68 21.77 -1.01
C PRO A 91 -10.16 23.18 -0.71
N ALA A 92 -10.30 23.51 0.57
CA ALA A 92 -10.48 24.87 1.02
C ALA A 92 -9.12 25.58 0.87
N PHE A 93 -9.02 26.46 -0.13
CA PHE A 93 -7.81 27.23 -0.41
C PHE A 93 -7.68 28.50 0.46
N ASN A 94 -8.65 28.71 1.36
CA ASN A 94 -8.98 29.98 1.98
C ASN A 94 -8.88 29.97 3.50
N ASP A 95 -8.00 29.16 4.12
CA ASP A 95 -7.32 29.44 5.41
C ASP A 95 -6.82 28.16 6.13
N ASP A 96 -7.42 27.00 5.86
CA ASP A 96 -7.11 25.75 6.59
C ASP A 96 -5.98 24.88 5.97
N THR A 97 -5.32 25.37 4.93
CA THR A 97 -4.24 24.63 4.25
C THR A 97 -2.97 25.46 4.15
N HIS A 98 -1.96 25.11 4.96
CA HIS A 98 -0.60 25.61 4.81
C HIS A 98 -0.06 25.31 3.39
N PRO A 99 0.49 26.30 2.66
CA PRO A 99 0.96 26.14 1.28
C PRO A 99 1.84 24.93 1.06
N ALA A 100 2.83 24.70 1.94
CA ALA A 100 3.72 23.54 1.89
C ALA A 100 2.99 22.20 1.74
N ASN A 101 1.94 21.99 2.54
CA ASN A 101 1.17 20.76 2.55
C ASN A 101 0.38 20.57 1.26
N PHE A 102 -0.17 21.64 0.71
CA PHE A 102 -0.87 21.56 -0.55
C PHE A 102 0.09 21.28 -1.71
N VAL A 103 1.20 22.04 -1.79
CA VAL A 103 2.23 21.89 -2.81
C VAL A 103 2.81 20.47 -2.78
N GLY A 104 3.12 19.93 -1.61
CA GLY A 104 3.63 18.56 -1.46
C GLY A 104 2.70 17.50 -2.04
N ARG A 105 1.39 17.61 -1.82
CA ARG A 105 0.41 16.71 -2.45
C ARG A 105 0.45 16.80 -3.96
N GLN A 106 0.53 18.01 -4.51
CA GLN A 106 0.56 18.21 -5.96
C GLN A 106 1.86 17.69 -6.57
N LEU A 107 3.01 17.90 -5.93
CA LEU A 107 4.29 17.34 -6.34
C LEU A 107 4.25 15.81 -6.38
N ALA A 108 3.67 15.16 -5.36
CA ALA A 108 3.49 13.71 -5.33
C ALA A 108 2.66 13.21 -6.53
N HIS A 109 1.55 13.87 -6.83
CA HIS A 109 0.71 13.56 -8.00
C HIS A 109 1.47 13.74 -9.31
N TYR A 110 2.25 14.82 -9.44
CA TYR A 110 3.03 15.10 -10.63
C TYR A 110 4.11 14.04 -10.87
N ILE A 111 4.88 13.67 -9.84
CA ILE A 111 5.90 12.60 -9.92
C ILE A 111 5.25 11.27 -10.32
N LYS A 112 4.08 10.94 -9.75
CA LYS A 112 3.29 9.75 -10.13
C LYS A 112 2.89 9.79 -11.60
N LEU A 113 2.34 10.90 -12.09
CA LEU A 113 1.92 11.06 -13.49
C LEU A 113 3.10 10.95 -14.46
N GLN A 114 4.23 11.57 -14.15
CA GLN A 114 5.44 11.47 -14.98
C GLN A 114 5.99 10.04 -15.00
N SER A 115 5.95 9.34 -13.87
CA SER A 115 6.34 7.93 -13.80
C SER A 115 5.44 7.06 -14.69
N LEU A 116 4.11 7.27 -14.62
CA LEU A 116 3.14 6.57 -15.46
C LEU A 116 3.34 6.85 -16.94
N LYS A 117 3.51 8.13 -17.33
CA LYS A 117 3.74 8.55 -18.72
C LYS A 117 4.97 7.87 -19.33
N ARG A 118 6.01 7.65 -18.51
CA ARG A 118 7.28 7.03 -18.94
C ARG A 118 7.25 5.50 -18.87
N GLY A 119 6.26 4.90 -18.20
CA GLY A 119 6.23 3.46 -17.93
C GLY A 119 7.34 2.98 -16.98
N THR A 120 8.01 3.89 -16.27
CA THR A 120 9.06 3.61 -15.29
C THR A 120 9.02 4.67 -14.19
N LEU A 121 9.44 4.30 -12.98
CA LEU A 121 9.51 5.23 -11.84
C LEU A 121 10.48 6.38 -12.16
N LEU A 122 10.04 7.61 -11.88
CA LEU A 122 10.89 8.79 -11.97
C LEU A 122 11.75 8.88 -10.70
N GLN A 123 13.07 8.83 -10.87
CA GLN A 123 14.03 8.88 -9.77
C GLN A 123 14.88 10.16 -9.86
N PRO A 124 15.35 10.70 -8.73
CA PRO A 124 16.24 11.86 -8.75
C PRO A 124 17.53 11.60 -9.51
N GLY A 125 17.95 12.61 -10.28
CA GLY A 125 19.20 12.58 -11.04
C GLY A 125 19.18 11.66 -12.27
N GLN A 126 18.16 10.83 -12.47
CA GLN A 126 18.14 9.87 -13.60
C GLN A 126 17.67 10.48 -14.94
N VAL A 127 16.90 11.57 -14.90
CA VAL A 127 16.30 12.15 -16.10
C VAL A 127 16.66 13.64 -16.19
N ALA A 128 17.29 14.03 -17.30
CA ALA A 128 17.57 15.43 -17.60
C ALA A 128 16.27 16.24 -17.69
N GLY A 129 16.32 17.51 -17.24
CA GLY A 129 15.15 18.41 -17.22
C GLY A 129 14.29 18.34 -15.95
N PHE A 130 14.51 17.37 -15.05
CA PHE A 130 13.77 17.26 -13.78
C PHE A 130 14.52 17.79 -12.56
N SER A 131 15.70 18.40 -12.73
CA SER A 131 16.54 18.85 -11.61
C SER A 131 15.77 19.73 -10.63
N ALA A 132 15.00 20.68 -11.16
CA ALA A 132 14.33 21.64 -10.31
C ALA A 132 12.96 21.18 -9.79
N LEU A 133 12.35 20.13 -10.39
CA LEU A 133 11.30 19.34 -9.71
C LEU A 133 11.87 18.72 -8.43
N TRP A 134 13.06 18.13 -8.50
CA TRP A 134 13.70 17.49 -7.35
C TRP A 134 14.16 18.51 -6.30
N SER A 135 14.57 19.71 -6.71
CA SER A 135 14.78 20.82 -5.79
C SER A 135 13.49 21.22 -5.06
N SER A 136 12.37 21.37 -5.78
CA SER A 136 11.06 21.66 -5.16
C SER A 136 10.61 20.54 -4.21
N TYR A 137 10.82 19.27 -4.59
CA TYR A 137 10.59 18.12 -3.72
C TYR A 137 11.38 18.22 -2.41
N ALA A 138 12.70 18.43 -2.49
CA ALA A 138 13.57 18.47 -1.31
C ALA A 138 13.21 19.64 -0.39
N ASN A 139 12.98 20.83 -0.95
CA ASN A 139 12.59 22.00 -0.18
C ASN A 139 11.24 21.80 0.52
N ASN A 140 10.26 21.22 -0.19
CA ASN A 140 8.94 20.97 0.39
C ASN A 140 8.97 19.88 1.48
N MET A 141 9.81 18.84 1.33
CA MET A 141 10.05 17.85 2.38
C MET A 141 10.60 18.51 3.66
N LEU A 142 11.58 19.41 3.53
CA LEU A 142 12.14 20.14 4.67
C LEU A 142 11.08 21.02 5.35
N GLU A 143 10.33 21.80 4.57
CA GLU A 143 9.27 22.67 5.08
C GLU A 143 8.16 21.87 5.80
N LEU A 144 7.79 20.70 5.27
CA LEU A 144 6.83 19.80 5.94
C LEU A 144 7.38 19.25 7.26
N ILE A 145 8.65 18.87 7.31
CA ILE A 145 9.30 18.38 8.54
C ILE A 145 9.36 19.50 9.58
N GLU A 146 9.73 20.72 9.19
CA GLU A 146 9.72 21.89 10.06
C GLU A 146 8.32 22.16 10.62
N LEU A 147 7.30 22.09 9.77
CA LEU A 147 5.91 22.30 10.17
C LEU A 147 5.41 21.21 11.13
N ILE A 148 5.75 19.94 10.88
CA ILE A 148 5.45 18.82 11.80
C ILE A 148 6.13 19.05 13.14
N ASN A 149 7.41 19.43 13.14
CA ASN A 149 8.17 19.73 14.36
C ASN A 149 7.57 20.91 15.14
N PHE A 150 7.10 21.95 14.44
CA PHE A 150 6.38 23.07 15.05
C PHE A 150 5.14 22.58 15.81
N PHE A 151 4.32 21.70 15.23
CA PHE A 151 3.15 21.13 15.91
C PHE A 151 3.51 20.22 17.07
N ILE A 152 4.54 19.38 16.93
CA ILE A 152 5.02 18.50 18.02
C ILE A 152 5.43 19.34 19.24
N ARG A 153 6.01 20.53 19.01
CA ARG A 153 6.41 21.47 20.08
C ARG A 153 5.24 22.28 20.67
N GLY A 154 4.00 21.99 20.28
CA GLY A 154 2.80 22.67 20.78
C GLY A 154 2.36 23.89 19.95
N GLY A 155 2.99 24.11 18.80
CA GLY A 155 2.54 25.12 17.83
C GLY A 155 1.11 24.88 17.36
N ARG A 156 0.42 25.94 16.95
CA ARG A 156 -0.96 25.88 16.46
C ARG A 156 -1.10 26.73 15.20
N LEU A 157 -1.80 26.19 14.20
CA LEU A 157 -2.31 26.92 13.04
C LEU A 157 -3.85 26.79 13.05
N GLY A 158 -4.53 27.56 12.19
CA GLY A 158 -5.96 27.36 11.92
C GLY A 158 -6.24 25.89 11.55
N GLY A 159 -7.34 25.35 12.06
CA GLY A 159 -7.68 23.92 11.93
C GLY A 159 -7.01 23.03 12.99
N ARG A 160 -7.82 22.39 13.85
CA ARG A 160 -7.32 21.35 14.77
C ARG A 160 -6.92 20.12 13.97
N ASN A 161 -5.89 19.39 14.42
CA ASN A 161 -5.41 18.14 13.82
C ASN A 161 -4.65 18.29 12.47
N TYR A 162 -4.17 19.49 12.14
CA TYR A 162 -3.45 19.75 10.90
C TYR A 162 -2.13 18.95 10.77
N ILE A 163 -1.47 18.61 11.88
CA ILE A 163 -0.27 17.77 11.87
C ILE A 163 -0.48 16.44 11.15
N TYR A 164 -1.63 15.79 11.30
CA TYR A 164 -1.94 14.53 10.64
C TYR A 164 -2.03 14.69 9.12
N SER A 165 -2.52 15.84 8.66
CA SER A 165 -2.55 16.21 7.25
C SER A 165 -1.13 16.32 6.67
N CYS A 166 -0.19 16.88 7.45
CA CYS A 166 1.22 17.02 7.08
C CYS A 166 1.95 15.69 7.08
N LEU A 167 1.75 14.86 8.11
CA LEU A 167 2.33 13.52 8.23
C LEU A 167 1.92 12.64 7.04
N PHE A 168 0.64 12.69 6.67
CA PHE A 168 0.13 11.99 5.49
C PHE A 168 0.78 12.50 4.19
N THR A 169 0.86 13.83 4.00
CA THR A 169 1.50 14.40 2.82
C THR A 169 2.98 14.02 2.73
N LEU A 170 3.70 14.02 3.85
CA LEU A 170 5.10 13.61 3.91
C LEU A 170 5.29 12.17 3.39
N MET A 171 4.45 11.24 3.86
CA MET A 171 4.44 9.86 3.36
C MET A 171 4.10 9.80 1.86
N ARG A 172 3.03 10.50 1.43
CA ARG A 172 2.59 10.52 0.03
C ARG A 172 3.60 11.13 -0.93
N LEU A 173 4.39 12.09 -0.47
CA LEU A 173 5.44 12.73 -1.24
C LEU A 173 6.61 11.76 -1.48
N ASP A 174 7.02 10.99 -0.46
CA ASP A 174 8.11 10.02 -0.56
C ASP A 174 7.77 8.77 -1.41
N LEU A 175 6.52 8.29 -1.32
CA LEU A 175 6.04 7.08 -2.01
C LEU A 175 6.40 7.02 -3.52
N PRO A 176 6.07 8.02 -4.35
CA PRO A 176 6.39 8.00 -5.78
C PRO A 176 7.86 8.35 -6.09
N ALA A 177 8.59 8.97 -5.16
CA ALA A 177 9.94 9.49 -5.39
C ALA A 177 11.04 8.46 -5.08
N HIS A 178 11.00 7.86 -3.89
CA HIS A 178 12.10 7.03 -3.37
C HIS A 178 11.66 5.69 -2.77
N TRP A 179 10.38 5.55 -2.42
CA TRP A 179 9.77 4.33 -1.85
C TRP A 179 10.51 3.69 -0.65
N SER A 180 11.48 4.38 -0.04
CA SER A 180 12.33 3.81 1.00
C SER A 180 11.96 4.32 2.40
N LEU A 181 11.38 5.52 2.52
CA LEU A 181 11.10 6.15 3.81
C LEU A 181 9.64 6.09 4.23
N TRP A 182 8.72 5.67 3.35
CA TRP A 182 7.29 5.54 3.70
C TRP A 182 7.04 4.72 4.98
N HIS A 183 7.80 3.65 5.23
CA HIS A 183 7.71 2.88 6.49
C HIS A 183 8.02 3.76 7.71
N ALA A 184 9.06 4.59 7.60
CA ALA A 184 9.47 5.51 8.67
C ALA A 184 8.41 6.59 8.89
N HIS A 185 7.80 7.12 7.83
CA HIS A 185 6.71 8.11 7.94
C HIS A 185 5.46 7.53 8.63
N ILE A 186 5.07 6.30 8.27
CA ILE A 186 3.95 5.62 8.94
C ILE A 186 4.26 5.37 10.42
N ARG A 187 5.44 4.81 10.71
CA ARG A 187 5.88 4.56 12.10
C ARG A 187 5.95 5.83 12.93
N GLY A 188 6.52 6.91 12.38
CA GLY A 188 6.57 8.21 13.05
C GLY A 188 5.18 8.76 13.37
N SER A 189 4.22 8.58 12.45
CA SER A 189 2.83 9.00 12.67
C SER A 189 2.15 8.22 13.78
N ILE A 190 2.37 6.90 13.85
CA ILE A 190 1.85 6.05 14.92
C ILE A 190 2.53 6.36 16.26
N ALA A 191 3.84 6.59 16.25
CA ALA A 191 4.57 7.02 17.44
C ALA A 191 4.06 8.35 17.99
N TYR A 192 3.73 9.30 17.10
CA TYR A 192 3.08 10.55 17.50
C TYR A 192 1.73 10.30 18.17
N VAL A 193 0.85 9.48 17.60
CA VAL A 193 -0.43 9.10 18.24
C VAL A 193 -0.21 8.45 19.60
N ASN A 194 0.75 7.53 19.71
CA ASN A 194 1.09 6.91 20.99
C ASN A 194 1.58 7.94 22.02
N SER A 195 2.35 8.96 21.60
CA SER A 195 2.81 10.04 22.49
C SER A 195 1.68 10.92 23.02
N LEU A 196 0.52 10.96 22.35
CA LEU A 196 -0.68 11.65 22.80
C LEU A 196 -1.55 10.83 23.76
N GLY A 197 -1.15 9.60 24.11
CA GLY A 197 -1.97 8.67 24.89
C GLY A 197 -2.70 7.62 24.05
N GLY A 198 -2.36 7.46 22.78
CA GLY A 198 -2.88 6.40 21.90
C GLY A 198 -4.10 6.80 21.08
N ALA A 199 -4.68 5.82 20.39
CA ALA A 199 -5.79 6.04 19.46
C ALA A 199 -7.05 6.59 20.15
N THR A 200 -7.40 6.08 21.33
CA THR A 200 -8.51 6.63 22.14
C THR A 200 -8.33 8.13 22.41
N ALA A 201 -7.18 8.56 22.93
CA ALA A 201 -6.94 9.98 23.23
C ALA A 201 -6.99 10.86 21.97
N MET A 202 -6.43 10.36 20.85
CA MET A 202 -6.55 11.03 19.55
C MET A 202 -8.02 11.18 19.12
N LEU A 203 -8.82 10.11 19.20
CA LEU A 203 -10.23 10.12 18.81
C LEU A 203 -11.05 11.08 19.70
N GLU A 204 -10.77 11.11 21.00
CA GLU A 204 -11.42 12.02 21.94
C GLU A 204 -11.10 13.49 21.65
N SER A 205 -9.86 13.80 21.26
CA SER A 205 -9.47 15.14 20.84
C SER A 205 -10.24 15.63 19.60
N GLY A 206 -10.72 14.68 18.78
CA GLY A 206 -11.51 14.90 17.58
C GLY A 206 -13.01 14.65 17.74
N ARG A 207 -13.54 14.47 18.96
CA ARG A 207 -14.93 14.03 19.21
C ARG A 207 -16.01 14.79 18.42
N TRP A 208 -15.80 16.07 18.16
CA TRP A 208 -16.74 16.94 17.44
C TRP A 208 -16.62 16.90 15.91
N TYR A 209 -15.48 16.44 15.40
CA TYR A 209 -15.14 16.49 13.96
C TYR A 209 -14.82 15.12 13.36
N GLY A 210 -14.81 14.06 14.19
CA GLY A 210 -14.42 12.72 13.78
C GLY A 210 -12.90 12.47 13.84
N PRO A 211 -12.44 11.29 13.41
CA PRO A 211 -11.02 10.96 13.38
C PRO A 211 -10.26 11.92 12.44
N PRO A 212 -9.00 12.26 12.76
CA PRO A 212 -8.18 13.08 11.86
C PRO A 212 -8.03 12.42 10.49
N LEU A 213 -8.62 13.02 9.44
CA LEU A 213 -8.65 12.44 8.09
C LEU A 213 -7.27 12.05 7.55
N GLY A 214 -6.24 12.87 7.82
CA GLY A 214 -4.87 12.55 7.43
C GLY A 214 -4.33 11.27 8.09
N PHE A 215 -4.69 11.01 9.35
CA PHE A 215 -4.31 9.79 10.04
C PHE A 215 -5.10 8.59 9.55
N THR A 216 -6.41 8.75 9.34
CA THR A 216 -7.27 7.70 8.75
C THR A 216 -6.71 7.23 7.41
N ARG A 217 -6.37 8.16 6.51
CA ARG A 217 -5.75 7.88 5.21
C ARG A 217 -4.45 7.12 5.32
N LEU A 218 -3.56 7.62 6.18
CA LEU A 218 -2.27 7.01 6.42
C LEU A 218 -2.42 5.57 6.94
N LEU A 219 -3.36 5.32 7.84
CA LEU A 219 -3.60 4.00 8.41
C LEU A 219 -4.25 3.05 7.39
N SER A 220 -5.17 3.54 6.56
CA SER A 220 -5.75 2.77 5.44
C SER A 220 -4.65 2.30 4.48
N GLU A 221 -3.75 3.21 4.08
CA GLU A 221 -2.60 2.87 3.24
C GLU A 221 -1.64 1.89 3.92
N ALA A 222 -1.38 2.05 5.23
CA ALA A 222 -0.55 1.13 5.98
C ALA A 222 -1.11 -0.30 5.95
N ILE A 223 -2.42 -0.46 6.12
CA ILE A 223 -3.13 -1.75 6.03
C ILE A 223 -3.03 -2.30 4.61
N MET A 224 -3.21 -1.46 3.59
CA MET A 224 -3.17 -1.88 2.20
C MET A 224 -1.78 -2.30 1.74
N PHE A 225 -0.74 -1.51 2.00
CA PHE A 225 0.63 -1.90 1.70
C PHE A 225 1.04 -3.18 2.44
N SER A 226 0.51 -3.36 3.65
CA SER A 226 0.74 -4.58 4.43
C SER A 226 0.27 -5.84 3.71
N THR A 227 -0.83 -5.80 2.93
CA THR A 227 -1.36 -7.00 2.23
C THR A 227 -0.36 -7.67 1.30
N THR A 228 0.53 -6.89 0.68
CA THR A 228 1.55 -7.37 -0.27
C THR A 228 2.96 -7.39 0.31
N THR A 229 3.17 -6.76 1.47
CA THR A 229 4.47 -6.71 2.16
C THR A 229 4.78 -8.08 2.79
N PRO A 230 6.03 -8.60 2.67
CA PRO A 230 6.41 -9.84 3.35
C PRO A 230 6.14 -9.78 4.86
N ALA A 231 5.66 -10.87 5.46
CA ALA A 231 5.16 -10.88 6.84
C ALA A 231 6.18 -10.40 7.90
N ARG A 232 7.48 -10.64 7.67
CA ARG A 232 8.59 -10.17 8.54
C ARG A 232 8.90 -8.67 8.43
N MET A 233 8.35 -8.00 7.43
CA MET A 233 8.55 -6.58 7.13
C MET A 233 7.29 -5.74 7.39
N LEU A 234 6.22 -6.36 7.90
CA LEU A 234 4.98 -5.66 8.18
C LEU A 234 5.19 -4.56 9.22
N ILE A 235 4.49 -3.44 9.04
CA ILE A 235 4.37 -2.43 10.08
C ILE A 235 3.39 -2.97 11.11
N THR A 236 3.90 -3.26 12.30
CA THR A 236 3.13 -3.84 13.40
C THR A 236 2.85 -2.83 14.50
N ASP A 237 3.36 -1.62 14.35
CA ASP A 237 3.32 -0.54 15.33
C ASP A 237 1.89 -0.11 15.68
N TYR A 238 0.88 -0.45 14.86
CA TYR A 238 -0.54 -0.19 15.10
C TYR A 238 -1.34 -1.45 15.52
N ASN A 239 -0.68 -2.60 15.71
CA ASN A 239 -1.36 -3.87 16.07
C ASN A 239 -1.92 -3.89 17.50
N HIS A 240 -1.54 -2.93 18.35
CA HIS A 240 -2.05 -2.78 19.71
C HIS A 240 -3.35 -1.98 19.76
N PHE A 241 -3.73 -1.28 18.68
CA PHE A 241 -5.04 -0.62 18.61
C PHE A 241 -6.16 -1.66 18.69
N ALA A 242 -7.17 -1.34 19.51
CA ALA A 242 -8.34 -2.18 19.69
C ALA A 242 -9.25 -2.13 18.45
N ASP A 243 -10.02 -3.18 18.22
CA ASP A 243 -10.91 -3.27 17.06
C ASP A 243 -11.92 -2.12 17.01
N GLN A 244 -12.41 -1.66 18.17
CA GLN A 244 -13.32 -0.51 18.24
C GLN A 244 -12.63 0.80 17.82
N GLU A 245 -11.37 1.00 18.21
CA GLU A 245 -10.58 2.17 17.81
C GLU A 245 -10.32 2.13 16.29
N MET A 246 -9.93 0.97 15.77
CA MET A 246 -9.70 0.76 14.33
C MET A 246 -10.97 1.02 13.52
N ARG A 247 -12.12 0.49 13.95
CA ARG A 247 -13.41 0.76 13.32
C ARG A 247 -13.73 2.25 13.32
N ALA A 248 -13.54 2.94 14.45
CA ALA A 248 -13.79 4.38 14.55
C ALA A 248 -12.88 5.20 13.62
N ILE A 249 -11.59 4.83 13.52
CA ILE A 249 -10.64 5.51 12.62
C ILE A 249 -11.02 5.29 11.16
N LEU A 250 -11.26 4.03 10.76
CA LEU A 250 -11.50 3.64 9.36
C LEU A 250 -12.90 4.03 8.87
N LEU A 251 -13.88 4.18 9.76
CA LEU A 251 -15.21 4.69 9.39
C LEU A 251 -15.13 6.12 8.82
N GLY A 252 -14.15 6.91 9.27
CA GLY A 252 -14.00 8.32 8.89
C GLY A 252 -13.58 8.57 7.44
N GLU A 253 -13.30 7.53 6.64
CA GLU A 253 -12.93 7.70 5.24
C GLU A 253 -13.47 6.59 4.33
N HIS A 254 -13.91 7.03 3.15
CA HIS A 254 -14.05 6.19 1.96
C HIS A 254 -12.72 6.22 1.19
N ASP A 255 -11.89 5.21 1.41
CA ASP A 255 -10.65 5.04 0.65
C ASP A 255 -11.02 4.73 -0.80
N CYS A 256 -10.62 5.60 -1.72
CA CYS A 256 -10.92 5.38 -3.13
C CYS A 256 -10.03 4.33 -3.79
N ASP A 257 -8.87 4.05 -3.20
CA ASP A 257 -7.99 2.97 -3.64
C ASP A 257 -8.52 1.61 -3.11
N LEU A 258 -9.41 1.61 -2.10
CA LEU A 258 -10.11 0.43 -1.59
C LEU A 258 -11.61 0.73 -1.27
N PRO A 259 -12.47 0.78 -2.30
CA PRO A 259 -13.91 0.94 -2.11
C PRO A 259 -14.51 -0.36 -1.58
N ALA A 260 -14.54 -0.50 -0.26
CA ALA A 260 -15.01 -1.70 0.42
C ALA A 260 -15.79 -1.39 1.72
N PRO A 261 -16.75 -2.25 2.11
CA PRO A 261 -17.40 -2.18 3.41
C PRO A 261 -16.38 -2.14 4.55
N LEU A 262 -16.72 -1.45 5.65
CA LEU A 262 -15.84 -1.35 6.83
C LEU A 262 -15.44 -2.74 7.35
N ASP A 263 -16.37 -3.70 7.38
CA ASP A 263 -16.09 -5.04 7.88
C ASP A 263 -15.04 -5.77 7.03
N LEU A 264 -15.08 -5.59 5.71
CA LEU A 264 -14.04 -6.13 4.82
C LEU A 264 -12.67 -5.45 5.07
N ARG A 265 -12.65 -4.14 5.32
CA ARG A 265 -11.42 -3.42 5.69
C ARG A 265 -10.85 -3.90 7.03
N MET A 266 -11.72 -4.20 8.00
CA MET A 266 -11.33 -4.81 9.27
C MET A 266 -10.78 -6.23 9.09
N ALA A 267 -11.40 -7.05 8.24
CA ALA A 267 -10.89 -8.39 7.93
C ALA A 267 -9.50 -8.33 7.29
N ILE A 268 -9.24 -7.39 6.38
CA ILE A 268 -7.88 -7.18 5.80
C ILE A 268 -6.86 -6.84 6.90
N PHE A 269 -7.22 -5.94 7.82
CA PHE A 269 -6.39 -5.60 8.97
C PHE A 269 -6.07 -6.84 9.84
N HIS A 270 -7.08 -7.64 10.15
CA HIS A 270 -6.92 -8.85 10.95
C HIS A 270 -6.10 -9.94 10.23
N ILE A 271 -6.28 -10.12 8.92
CA ILE A 271 -5.44 -10.99 8.08
C ILE A 271 -3.98 -10.54 8.16
N ASN A 272 -3.70 -9.24 8.09
CA ASN A 272 -2.33 -8.73 8.22
C ASN A 272 -1.73 -9.04 9.60
N ARG A 273 -2.51 -8.88 10.68
CA ARG A 273 -2.08 -9.30 12.04
C ARG A 273 -1.82 -10.80 12.12
N LEU A 274 -2.68 -11.61 11.50
CA LEU A 274 -2.56 -13.06 11.46
C LEU A 274 -1.29 -13.49 10.70
N ARG A 275 -1.02 -12.86 9.55
CA ARG A 275 0.20 -13.06 8.76
C ARG A 275 1.45 -12.76 9.58
N HIS A 276 1.45 -11.67 10.34
CA HIS A 276 2.55 -11.37 11.26
C HIS A 276 2.65 -12.42 12.38
N LYS A 277 1.54 -12.76 13.04
CA LYS A 277 1.51 -13.80 14.08
C LYS A 277 2.03 -15.15 13.57
N ALA A 278 1.75 -15.53 12.33
CA ALA A 278 2.29 -16.77 11.77
C ALA A 278 3.84 -16.80 11.72
N THR A 279 4.50 -15.63 11.66
CA THR A 279 5.97 -15.56 11.66
C THR A 279 6.59 -15.88 13.01
N ILE A 280 5.87 -15.69 14.11
CA ILE A 280 6.33 -15.99 15.48
C ILE A 280 6.04 -17.44 15.90
N LYS A 281 5.70 -18.31 14.94
CA LYS A 281 5.44 -19.76 15.12
C LYS A 281 4.50 -20.10 16.29
N PRO A 282 3.28 -19.52 16.35
CA PRO A 282 2.30 -19.87 17.37
C PRO A 282 1.83 -21.32 17.19
N PRO A 283 1.20 -21.93 18.22
CA PRO A 283 0.58 -23.24 18.09
C PRO A 283 -0.40 -23.27 16.91
N ILE A 284 -0.30 -24.30 16.05
CA ILE A 284 -1.09 -24.43 14.81
C ILE A 284 -2.59 -24.36 15.11
N VAL A 285 -3.06 -24.98 16.20
CA VAL A 285 -4.47 -24.99 16.60
C VAL A 285 -5.01 -23.57 16.83
N ALA A 286 -4.21 -22.70 17.45
CA ALA A 286 -4.60 -21.31 17.69
C ALA A 286 -4.65 -20.50 16.37
N LEU A 287 -3.80 -20.83 15.41
CA LEU A 287 -3.80 -20.17 14.10
C LEU A 287 -5.01 -20.59 13.26
N THR A 288 -5.35 -21.89 13.23
CA THR A 288 -6.49 -22.43 12.47
C THR A 288 -7.80 -21.80 12.91
N ALA A 289 -8.06 -21.71 14.22
CA ALA A 289 -9.28 -21.07 14.74
C ALA A 289 -9.38 -19.59 14.32
N LEU A 290 -8.25 -18.86 14.33
CA LEU A 290 -8.22 -17.47 13.88
C LEU A 290 -8.43 -17.34 12.37
N VAL A 291 -7.90 -18.25 11.55
CA VAL A 291 -8.15 -18.26 10.09
C VAL A 291 -9.63 -18.45 9.81
N HIS A 292 -10.27 -19.46 10.42
CA HIS A 292 -11.69 -19.72 10.18
C HIS A 292 -12.56 -18.52 10.56
N ARG A 293 -12.34 -17.96 11.75
CA ARG A 293 -13.05 -16.74 12.18
C ARG A 293 -12.94 -15.61 11.16
N GLN A 294 -11.76 -15.41 10.56
CA GLN A 294 -11.56 -14.35 9.57
C GLN A 294 -12.28 -14.62 8.24
N LEU A 295 -12.39 -15.89 7.84
CA LEU A 295 -13.18 -16.26 6.66
C LEU A 295 -14.68 -16.06 6.93
N ASP A 296 -15.16 -16.44 8.12
CA ASP A 296 -16.55 -16.24 8.53
C ASP A 296 -16.92 -14.73 8.58
N GLU A 297 -16.01 -13.89 9.09
CA GLU A 297 -16.19 -12.42 9.11
C GLU A 297 -16.24 -11.81 7.69
N ILE A 298 -15.51 -12.37 6.72
CA ILE A 298 -15.56 -11.96 5.31
C ILE A 298 -16.86 -12.41 4.66
N GLU A 299 -17.29 -13.65 4.92
CA GLU A 299 -18.54 -14.21 4.39
C GLU A 299 -19.78 -13.45 4.91
N ALA A 300 -19.72 -12.98 6.16
CA ALA A 300 -20.80 -12.21 6.77
C ALA A 300 -20.84 -10.73 6.32
N ALA A 301 -19.84 -10.23 5.60
CA ALA A 301 -19.84 -8.84 5.13
C ALA A 301 -20.89 -8.65 4.03
N ASP A 302 -21.87 -7.78 4.26
CA ASP A 302 -22.92 -7.48 3.28
C ASP A 302 -22.40 -6.55 2.17
N VAL A 303 -21.70 -7.15 1.22
CA VAL A 303 -21.11 -6.45 0.07
C VAL A 303 -22.21 -5.94 -0.87
N ASP A 304 -23.33 -6.65 -0.98
CA ASP A 304 -24.43 -6.30 -1.88
C ASP A 304 -25.18 -5.06 -1.39
N ASP A 305 -25.56 -5.01 -0.12
CA ASP A 305 -26.19 -3.83 0.49
C ASP A 305 -25.24 -2.62 0.45
N TRP A 306 -23.97 -2.84 0.81
CA TRP A 306 -22.98 -1.76 0.74
C TRP A 306 -22.83 -1.22 -0.69
N SER A 307 -22.80 -2.09 -1.70
CA SER A 307 -22.71 -1.70 -3.11
C SER A 307 -23.96 -0.96 -3.58
N ALA A 308 -25.15 -1.36 -3.12
CA ALA A 308 -26.41 -0.68 -3.42
C ALA A 308 -26.47 0.74 -2.81
N GLN A 309 -25.93 0.92 -1.61
CA GLN A 309 -25.87 2.22 -0.92
C GLN A 309 -24.73 3.12 -1.41
N ASN A 310 -23.70 2.52 -2.02
CA ASN A 310 -22.55 3.22 -2.57
C ASN A 310 -22.42 2.91 -4.07
N PRO A 311 -23.46 3.24 -4.88
CA PRO A 311 -23.45 2.91 -6.29
C PRO A 311 -22.27 3.63 -6.93
N SER A 312 -21.31 2.85 -7.44
CA SER A 312 -20.29 3.40 -8.31
C SER A 312 -21.03 4.03 -9.49
N GLY A 313 -21.05 5.36 -9.59
CA GLY A 313 -21.69 6.03 -10.71
C GLY A 313 -21.20 5.38 -12.00
N LYS A 314 -22.13 4.93 -12.86
CA LYS A 314 -21.88 4.09 -14.05
C LYS A 314 -20.49 4.35 -14.61
N THR A 315 -19.65 3.35 -14.48
CA THR A 315 -18.28 3.44 -14.95
C THR A 315 -18.28 3.04 -16.42
N GLU A 316 -17.51 3.73 -17.27
CA GLU A 316 -17.10 3.16 -18.57
C GLU A 316 -16.24 1.87 -18.40
N TRP A 317 -16.05 1.39 -17.17
CA TRP A 317 -15.35 0.15 -16.83
C TRP A 317 -16.27 -1.08 -16.81
N GLU A 318 -17.59 -0.92 -16.71
CA GLU A 318 -18.56 -2.03 -16.90
C GLU A 318 -18.45 -2.60 -18.33
N ASP A 319 -18.12 -1.75 -19.31
CA ASP A 319 -17.81 -2.17 -20.69
C ASP A 319 -16.52 -3.00 -20.79
N CYS A 320 -15.62 -2.93 -19.80
CA CYS A 320 -14.35 -3.67 -19.81
C CYS A 320 -14.46 -5.12 -19.33
N PHE A 321 -15.52 -5.48 -18.61
CA PHE A 321 -15.80 -6.86 -18.19
C PHE A 321 -16.83 -7.57 -19.08
N SER A 322 -17.37 -6.85 -20.07
CA SER A 322 -18.38 -7.34 -21.01
C SER A 322 -17.79 -7.99 -22.28
N GLU A 323 -16.46 -8.00 -22.45
CA GLU A 323 -15.84 -8.69 -23.60
C GLU A 323 -15.90 -10.21 -23.39
N PRO A 324 -16.48 -11.00 -24.32
CA PRO A 324 -16.45 -12.45 -24.23
C PRO A 324 -14.99 -12.92 -24.27
N VAL A 325 -14.65 -13.80 -23.32
CA VAL A 325 -13.35 -14.48 -23.30
C VAL A 325 -13.21 -15.23 -24.63
N PRO A 326 -12.18 -14.93 -25.46
CA PRO A 326 -11.95 -15.68 -26.68
C PRO A 326 -11.74 -17.15 -26.30
N CYS A 327 -12.57 -18.03 -26.87
CA CYS A 327 -12.45 -19.48 -26.71
C CYS A 327 -11.13 -20.00 -27.29
#